data_AF-H3AJW5-F1
#
_entry.id   AF-H3AJW5-F1
#
_cell.length_a   1.000
_cell.length_b   1.000
_cell.length_c   1.000
_cell.angle_alpha   90.00
_cell.angle_beta   90.00
_cell.angle_gamma   90.00
#
_symmetry.space_group_name_H-M   'P 1'
#
loop_
_entity.id
_entity.type
_entity.pdbx_description
1 polymer ?
#
loop_
_entity_poly.entity_id
_entity_poly.type
_entity_poly.pdbx_seq_one_letter_code
_entity_poly.pdbx_strand_id
1 'polypeptide(L)'
;TGKKKVEVYSTVNMKATEASYLVSLRIAKAGKLHNIGEKLLLPAAKDMCTVMIGEKAASQLDMVPLSNDTVSRRIVEMAADVKEQLLGSVCQSPCFCPFPTRATDKELFKLLNSFVQDTGLDWGRCCGICSDGARSMT
;
A
#
# COMPACT_ATOMS: atom_id res chain seq x y z
N THR A 1 16.98 -39.00 -10.87
CA THR A 1 17.95 -38.21 -10.09
C THR A 1 17.86 -36.75 -10.50
N GLY A 2 16.99 -35.96 -9.85
CA GLY A 2 16.83 -34.54 -10.13
C GLY A 2 16.84 -33.78 -8.81
N LYS A 3 18.01 -33.28 -8.41
CA LYS A 3 18.12 -32.43 -7.22
C LYS A 3 17.42 -31.11 -7.54
N LYS A 4 16.22 -30.91 -6.99
CA LYS A 4 15.59 -29.58 -6.93
C LYS A 4 16.56 -28.67 -6.20
N LYS A 5 17.06 -27.66 -6.92
CA LYS A 5 17.93 -26.61 -6.41
C LYS A 5 17.07 -25.85 -5.39
N VAL A 6 17.32 -26.08 -4.10
CA VAL A 6 16.73 -25.28 -3.03
C VAL A 6 17.30 -23.88 -3.24
N GLU A 7 16.47 -22.95 -3.73
CA GLU A 7 16.81 -21.53 -3.75
C GLU A 7 17.10 -21.12 -2.31
N VAL A 8 18.33 -20.68 -2.10
CA VAL A 8 18.79 -20.15 -0.83
C VAL A 8 18.01 -18.87 -0.60
N TYR A 9 16.89 -18.95 0.12
CA TYR A 9 16.30 -17.81 0.79
C TYR A 9 17.38 -17.29 1.74
N SER A 10 18.05 -16.22 1.33
CA SER A 10 19.03 -15.51 2.14
C SER A 10 18.47 -15.35 3.55
N THR A 11 19.28 -15.60 4.58
CA THR A 11 18.90 -15.42 5.98
C THR A 11 18.62 -13.95 6.22
N VAL A 12 17.41 -13.50 5.92
CA VAL A 12 17.06 -12.09 5.97
C VAL A 12 17.09 -11.68 7.43
N ASN A 13 17.99 -10.76 7.79
CA ASN A 13 18.00 -10.19 9.13
C ASN A 13 16.67 -9.44 9.32
N MET A 14 15.73 -10.06 10.04
CA MET A 14 14.37 -9.53 10.22
C MET A 14 14.38 -8.09 10.72
N LYS A 15 15.30 -7.76 11.65
CA LYS A 15 15.46 -6.41 12.19
C LYS A 15 15.94 -5.41 11.13
N ALA A 16 16.86 -5.82 10.26
CA ALA A 16 17.33 -4.97 9.17
C ALA A 16 16.21 -4.71 8.16
N THR A 17 15.43 -5.73 7.82
CA THR A 17 14.24 -5.58 6.96
C THR A 17 13.20 -4.68 7.60
N GLU A 18 12.86 -4.88 8.86
CA GLU A 18 11.93 -4.02 9.58
C GLU A 18 12.39 -2.55 9.59
N ALA A 19 13.64 -2.30 9.97
CA ALA A 19 14.23 -0.95 9.98
C ALA A 19 14.11 -0.28 8.60
N SER A 20 14.37 -1.04 7.55
CA SER A 20 14.34 -0.52 6.19
C SER A 20 12.92 -0.25 5.64
N TYR A 21 11.90 -0.99 6.09
CA TYR A 21 10.50 -0.61 5.86
C TYR A 21 10.13 0.68 6.60
N LEU A 22 10.54 0.83 7.86
CA LEU A 22 10.29 2.05 8.65
C LEU A 22 10.91 3.29 8.00
N VAL A 23 12.13 3.19 7.48
CA VAL A 23 12.78 4.29 6.73
C VAL A 23 12.00 4.59 5.45
N SER A 24 11.65 3.56 4.67
CA SER A 24 10.89 3.72 3.41
C SER A 24 9.53 4.40 3.66
N LEU A 25 8.84 4.03 4.73
CA LEU A 25 7.56 4.63 5.13
C LEU A 25 7.71 6.12 5.45
N ARG A 26 8.77 6.49 6.18
CA ARG A 26 9.06 7.90 6.50
C ARG A 26 9.34 8.73 5.24
N ILE A 27 10.10 8.18 4.29
CA ILE A 27 10.38 8.81 3.01
C ILE A 27 9.09 9.06 2.23
N ALA A 28 8.24 8.03 2.12
CA ALA A 28 6.95 8.13 1.43
C ALA A 28 6.02 9.15 2.08
N LYS A 29 5.85 9.11 3.42
CA LYS A 29 5.02 10.08 4.17
C LYS A 29 5.50 11.52 4.03
N ALA A 30 6.81 11.72 3.90
CA ALA A 30 7.39 13.05 3.69
C ALA A 30 7.35 13.51 2.21
N GLY A 31 6.87 12.68 1.28
CA GLY A 31 6.82 12.98 -0.15
C GLY A 31 8.21 13.18 -0.77
N LYS A 32 9.25 12.55 -0.21
CA LYS A 32 10.63 12.70 -0.69
C LYS A 32 10.96 11.65 -1.74
N LEU A 33 11.96 11.95 -2.57
CA LEU A 33 12.52 10.98 -3.52
C LEU A 33 13.07 9.77 -2.77
N HIS A 34 12.84 8.57 -3.30
CA HIS A 34 13.33 7.31 -2.73
C HIS A 34 14.86 7.25 -2.63
N ASN A 35 15.56 8.10 -3.38
CA ASN A 35 17.03 8.18 -3.38
C ASN A 35 17.65 8.78 -2.11
N ILE A 36 16.84 9.41 -1.25
CA ILE A 36 17.33 10.08 -0.04
C ILE A 36 17.83 9.08 1.01
N GLY A 37 17.35 7.83 0.95
CA GLY A 37 17.78 6.74 1.82
C GLY A 37 19.28 6.48 1.72
N GLU A 38 19.73 6.19 0.50
CA GLU A 38 21.12 5.89 0.19
C GLU A 38 22.02 7.14 0.22
N LYS A 39 21.52 8.26 -0.33
CA LYS A 39 22.33 9.49 -0.48
C LYS A 39 22.58 10.26 0.80
N LEU A 40 21.65 10.22 1.77
CA LEU A 40 21.68 11.10 2.93
C LEU A 40 21.40 10.38 4.24
N LEU A 41 20.31 9.61 4.33
CA LEU A 41 19.89 9.02 5.60
C LEU A 41 20.88 7.98 6.13
N LEU A 42 21.38 7.10 5.25
CA LEU A 42 22.34 6.08 5.65
C LEU A 42 23.70 6.69 6.07
N PRO A 43 24.35 7.57 5.29
CA PRO A 43 25.57 8.26 5.72
C PRO A 43 25.38 9.03 7.03
N ALA A 44 24.32 9.83 7.15
CA ALA A 44 24.07 10.61 8.35
C ALA A 44 23.87 9.72 9.60
N ALA A 45 23.15 8.61 9.47
CA ALA A 45 22.98 7.66 10.57
C ALA A 45 24.31 7.00 10.96
N LYS A 46 25.18 6.69 9.98
CA LYS A 46 26.52 6.15 10.24
C LYS A 46 27.41 7.15 10.95
N ASP A 47 27.44 8.41 10.52
CA ASP A 47 28.25 9.46 11.16
C ASP A 47 27.84 9.64 12.63
N MET A 48 26.52 9.74 12.88
CA MET A 48 25.99 9.85 14.24
C MET A 48 26.36 8.64 15.11
N CYS A 49 26.15 7.41 14.63
CA CYS A 49 26.48 6.19 15.37
C CYS A 49 27.99 6.07 15.62
N THR A 50 28.82 6.47 14.65
CA THR A 50 30.28 6.42 14.77
C THR A 50 30.77 7.32 15.89
N VAL A 51 30.27 8.56 15.97
CA VAL A 51 30.66 9.53 17.00
C VAL A 51 30.08 9.16 18.37
N MET A 52 28.82 8.74 18.43
CA MET A 52 28.10 8.58 19.69
C MET A 52 28.30 7.21 20.35
N ILE A 53 28.46 6.15 19.57
CA ILE A 53 28.47 4.76 20.06
C ILE A 53 29.78 4.06 19.68
N GLY A 54 30.28 4.32 18.47
CA GLY A 54 31.51 3.76 17.93
C GLY A 54 31.32 3.05 16.60
N GLU A 55 32.44 2.82 15.92
CA GLU A 55 32.50 2.30 14.55
C GLU A 55 31.80 0.95 14.39
N LYS A 56 31.98 0.03 15.35
CA LYS A 56 31.37 -1.31 15.32
C LYS A 56 29.84 -1.26 15.24
N ALA A 57 29.21 -0.30 15.92
CA ALA A 57 27.76 -0.12 15.85
C ALA A 57 27.35 0.52 14.52
N ALA A 58 28.13 1.47 14.01
CA ALA A 58 27.87 2.12 12.72
C ALA A 58 27.94 1.13 11.54
N SER A 59 28.89 0.19 11.54
CA SER A 59 28.99 -0.86 10.51
C SER A 59 27.77 -1.78 10.46
N GLN A 60 27.00 -1.90 11.54
CA GLN A 60 25.77 -2.71 11.52
C GLN A 60 24.67 -2.08 10.65
N LEU A 61 24.74 -0.77 10.40
CA LEU A 61 23.77 -0.08 9.54
C LEU A 61 23.92 -0.48 8.06
N ASP A 62 25.08 -0.99 7.64
CA ASP A 62 25.29 -1.50 6.28
C ASP A 62 24.45 -2.75 5.98
N MET A 63 23.98 -3.45 7.02
CA MET A 63 23.04 -4.56 6.87
C MET A 63 21.63 -4.10 6.51
N VAL A 64 21.29 -2.82 6.73
CA VAL A 64 19.95 -2.29 6.45
C VAL A 64 19.85 -1.98 4.96
N PRO A 65 19.01 -2.70 4.20
CA PRO A 65 18.96 -2.53 2.75
C PRO A 65 18.20 -1.23 2.42
N LEU A 66 18.94 -0.14 2.21
CA LEU A 66 18.43 1.20 1.89
C LEU A 66 18.82 1.69 0.49
N SER A 67 19.23 0.78 -0.40
CA SER A 67 19.50 1.15 -1.79
C SER A 67 18.26 1.77 -2.45
N ASN A 68 18.48 2.63 -3.43
CA ASN A 68 17.40 3.33 -4.14
C ASN A 68 16.30 2.37 -4.65
N ASP A 69 16.70 1.27 -5.29
CA ASP A 69 15.77 0.25 -5.80
C ASP A 69 14.99 -0.43 -4.69
N THR A 70 15.66 -0.69 -3.57
CA THR A 70 15.03 -1.35 -2.42
C THR A 70 13.99 -0.45 -1.76
N VAL A 71 14.32 0.82 -1.53
CA VAL A 71 13.38 1.80 -0.96
C VAL A 71 12.19 1.99 -1.89
N SER A 72 12.44 2.13 -3.19
CA SER A 72 11.39 2.25 -4.21
C SER A 72 10.44 1.05 -4.18
N ARG A 73 10.98 -0.18 -4.23
CA ARG A 73 10.19 -1.41 -4.19
C ARG A 73 9.33 -1.50 -2.93
N ARG A 74 9.88 -1.19 -1.75
CA ARG A 74 9.11 -1.21 -0.49
C ARG A 74 7.99 -0.19 -0.45
N ILE A 75 8.20 0.98 -1.02
CA ILE A 75 7.13 1.99 -1.13
C ILE A 75 5.98 1.46 -1.99
N VAL A 76 6.30 0.80 -3.11
CA VAL A 76 5.30 0.15 -3.97
C VAL A 76 4.56 -0.98 -3.23
N GLU A 77 5.29 -1.84 -2.52
CA GLU A 77 4.72 -2.94 -1.73
C GLU A 77 3.78 -2.42 -0.64
N MET A 78 4.20 -1.40 0.13
CA MET A 78 3.34 -0.78 1.14
C MET A 78 2.11 -0.12 0.52
N ALA A 79 2.24 0.51 -0.64
CA ALA A 79 1.10 1.11 -1.35
C ALA A 79 0.10 0.05 -1.83
N ALA A 80 0.60 -1.09 -2.32
CA ALA A 80 -0.24 -2.22 -2.71
C ALA A 80 -0.99 -2.83 -1.52
N ASP A 81 -0.30 -3.04 -0.40
CA ASP A 81 -0.90 -3.54 0.85
C ASP A 81 -2.00 -2.59 1.37
N VAL A 82 -1.72 -1.28 1.43
CA VAL A 82 -2.74 -0.28 1.82
C VAL A 82 -3.95 -0.32 0.88
N LYS A 83 -3.73 -0.46 -0.43
CA LYS A 83 -4.82 -0.61 -1.41
C LYS A 83 -5.64 -1.87 -1.14
N GLU A 84 -5.00 -3.00 -0.88
CA GLU A 84 -5.68 -4.27 -0.60
C GLU A 84 -6.50 -4.19 0.69
N GLN A 85 -5.94 -3.62 1.76
CA GLN A 85 -6.66 -3.41 3.02
C GLN A 85 -7.87 -2.48 2.84
N LEU A 86 -7.71 -1.39 2.09
CA LEU A 86 -8.80 -0.46 1.79
C LEU A 86 -9.90 -1.16 0.99
N LEU A 87 -9.55 -1.91 -0.06
CA LEU A 87 -10.51 -2.68 -0.84
C LEU A 87 -11.21 -3.73 0.02
N GLY A 88 -10.48 -4.44 0.87
CA GLY A 88 -11.05 -5.39 1.82
C GLY A 88 -12.10 -4.75 2.72
N SER A 89 -11.82 -3.56 3.25
CA SER A 89 -12.77 -2.82 4.10
C SER A 89 -13.97 -2.26 3.31
N VAL A 90 -13.73 -1.66 2.15
CA VAL A 90 -14.80 -1.06 1.32
C VAL A 90 -15.74 -2.14 0.78
N CYS A 91 -15.20 -3.27 0.29
CA CYS A 91 -16.00 -4.37 -0.24
C CYS A 91 -16.86 -5.07 0.82
N GLN A 92 -16.53 -4.93 2.11
CA GLN A 92 -17.33 -5.43 3.23
C GLN A 92 -18.38 -4.44 3.72
N SER A 93 -18.38 -3.21 3.19
CA SER A 93 -19.35 -2.19 3.58
C SER A 93 -20.75 -2.54 3.07
N PRO A 94 -21.82 -2.41 3.88
CA PRO A 94 -23.19 -2.63 3.45
C PRO A 94 -23.67 -1.64 2.38
N CYS A 95 -22.90 -0.56 2.15
CA CYS A 95 -23.21 0.45 1.13
C CYS A 95 -22.41 0.25 -0.17
N PHE A 96 -21.58 -0.78 -0.27
CA PHE A 96 -20.78 -1.04 -1.47
C PHE A 96 -21.53 -1.95 -2.44
N CYS A 97 -21.94 -1.38 -3.57
CA CYS A 97 -22.46 -2.12 -4.72
C CYS A 97 -21.38 -2.20 -5.83
N PRO A 98 -20.83 -3.39 -6.13
CA PRO A 98 -19.82 -3.53 -7.18
C PRO A 98 -20.46 -3.35 -8.56
N PHE A 99 -19.99 -2.37 -9.33
CA PHE A 99 -20.43 -2.17 -10.72
C PHE A 99 -19.45 -2.73 -11.74
N PRO A 100 -19.94 -3.34 -12.84
CA PRO A 100 -19.11 -3.66 -13.97
C PRO A 100 -18.61 -2.40 -14.68
N THR A 101 -17.42 -2.48 -15.26
CA THR A 101 -16.81 -1.37 -16.03
C THR A 101 -17.57 -1.03 -17.32
N ARG A 102 -18.37 -1.97 -17.83
CA ARG A 102 -19.23 -1.78 -19.00
C ARG A 102 -20.58 -2.44 -18.73
N ALA A 103 -21.63 -1.63 -18.67
CA ALA A 103 -23.01 -2.06 -18.59
C ALA A 103 -23.91 -1.08 -19.33
N THR A 104 -25.04 -1.56 -19.82
CA THR A 104 -26.14 -0.71 -20.26
C THR A 104 -26.82 -0.07 -19.05
N ASP A 105 -27.49 1.06 -19.28
CA ASP A 105 -28.34 1.74 -18.31
C ASP A 105 -29.35 0.80 -17.62
N LYS A 106 -29.96 -0.10 -18.40
CA LYS A 106 -30.92 -1.10 -17.89
C LYS A 106 -30.26 -2.13 -16.97
N GLU A 107 -29.05 -2.58 -17.29
CA GLU A 107 -28.30 -3.52 -16.46
C GLU A 107 -27.86 -2.85 -15.15
N LEU A 108 -27.42 -1.60 -15.23
CA LEU A 108 -27.05 -0.79 -14.08
C LEU A 108 -28.22 -0.62 -13.11
N PHE A 109 -29.38 -0.22 -13.63
CA PHE A 109 -30.59 -0.01 -12.82
C PHE A 109 -31.05 -1.31 -12.15
N LYS A 110 -31.03 -2.44 -12.87
CA LYS A 110 -31.39 -3.75 -12.31
C LYS A 110 -30.48 -4.13 -11.14
N LEU A 111 -29.17 -3.94 -11.29
CA LEU A 111 -28.18 -4.25 -10.26
C LEU A 111 -28.32 -3.33 -9.03
N LEU A 112 -28.54 -2.03 -9.25
CA LEU A 112 -28.84 -1.08 -8.18
C LEU A 112 -30.09 -1.47 -7.41
N ASN A 113 -31.16 -1.79 -8.14
CA ASN A 113 -32.44 -2.13 -7.54
C ASN A 113 -32.38 -3.42 -6.72
N SER A 114 -31.69 -4.47 -7.20
CA SER A 114 -31.46 -5.66 -6.38
C SER A 114 -30.65 -5.34 -5.14
N PHE A 115 -29.59 -4.54 -5.26
CA PHE A 115 -28.76 -4.17 -4.12
C PHE A 115 -29.53 -3.39 -3.03
N VAL A 116 -30.33 -2.39 -3.42
CA VAL A 116 -31.14 -1.60 -2.48
C VAL A 116 -32.16 -2.49 -1.75
N GLN A 117 -32.77 -3.43 -2.46
CA GLN A 117 -33.70 -4.39 -1.87
C GLN A 117 -32.99 -5.36 -0.90
N ASP A 118 -31.85 -5.92 -1.30
CA ASP A 118 -31.07 -6.88 -0.51
C ASP A 118 -30.48 -6.26 0.77
N THR A 119 -30.13 -4.97 0.72
CA THR A 119 -29.61 -4.22 1.87
C THR A 119 -30.69 -3.66 2.79
N GLY A 120 -31.98 -3.82 2.44
CA GLY A 120 -33.10 -3.27 3.19
C GLY A 120 -33.19 -1.75 3.15
N LEU A 121 -32.54 -1.11 2.16
CA LEU A 121 -32.63 0.33 1.94
C LEU A 121 -33.98 0.66 1.30
N ASP A 122 -34.58 1.77 1.74
CA ASP A 122 -35.88 2.24 1.23
C ASP A 122 -35.69 3.28 0.12
N TRP A 123 -36.14 2.95 -1.09
CA TRP A 123 -36.18 3.89 -2.21
C TRP A 123 -36.97 5.17 -1.90
N GLY A 124 -37.98 5.11 -1.02
CA GLY A 124 -38.73 6.29 -0.56
C GLY A 124 -37.89 7.28 0.25
N ARG A 125 -36.73 6.84 0.77
CA ARG A 125 -35.73 7.70 1.41
C ARG A 125 -34.61 8.14 0.47
N CYS A 126 -34.60 7.65 -0.78
CA CYS A 126 -33.62 8.03 -1.79
C CYS A 126 -33.99 9.39 -2.40
N CYS A 127 -33.15 10.40 -2.19
CA CYS A 127 -33.35 11.75 -2.72
C CYS A 127 -32.73 11.99 -4.11
N GLY A 128 -31.98 11.01 -4.64
CA GLY A 128 -31.35 11.08 -5.94
C GLY A 128 -30.19 10.08 -6.11
N ILE A 129 -29.85 9.77 -7.36
CA ILE A 129 -28.69 8.95 -7.73
C ILE A 129 -27.78 9.82 -8.61
N CYS A 130 -26.49 9.86 -8.28
CA CYS A 130 -25.48 10.55 -9.07
C CYS A 130 -24.44 9.53 -9.56
N SER A 131 -24.30 9.39 -10.88
CA SER A 131 -23.09 8.81 -11.47
C SER A 131 -22.03 9.91 -11.58
N ASP A 132 -20.75 9.55 -11.49
CA ASP A 132 -19.56 10.41 -11.35
C ASP A 132 -19.29 11.39 -12.52
N GLY A 133 -20.27 11.64 -13.39
CA GLY A 133 -20.22 12.63 -14.46
C GLY A 133 -21.58 13.19 -14.92
N ALA A 134 -22.70 12.84 -14.28
CA ALA A 134 -24.03 13.33 -14.68
C ALA A 134 -24.59 14.38 -13.69
N ARG A 135 -25.27 15.41 -14.22
CA ARG A 135 -26.03 16.37 -13.42
C ARG A 135 -27.10 15.61 -12.63
N SER A 136 -27.21 15.84 -11.32
CA SER A 136 -28.23 15.23 -10.47
C SER A 136 -29.62 15.41 -11.10
N MET A 137 -30.35 14.32 -11.29
CA MET A 137 -31.76 14.35 -11.68
C MET A 137 -32.61 14.50 -10.42
N THR A 138 -33.18 15.69 -10.23
CA THR A 138 -34.22 15.99 -9.23
C THR A 138 -35.59 15.58 -9.74
#